data_AF-A0A2I0CW04-F1
#
_entry.id   AF-A0A2I0CW04-F1
#
_cell.length_a   1.000
_cell.length_b   1.000
_cell.length_c   1.000
_cell.angle_alpha   90.00
_cell.angle_beta   90.00
_cell.angle_gamma   90.00
#
_symmetry.space_group_name_H-M   'P 1'
#
loop_
_entity.id
_entity.type
_entity.pdbx_description
1 polymer ?
#
loop_
_entity_poly.entity_id
_entity_poly.type
_entity_poly.pdbx_seq_one_letter_code
_entity_poly.pdbx_strand_id
1 'polypeptide(L)'
;MLQTSRDFLRHCEDPEYGFLSVPNARPAFLEHIHAGVLACSVIGYRSPALPRCEEFIEKCQKGNGGYVRSVFGGSATLENTWLAVEAGALIRRLESGPEIIPHMMEREALP
;
A
#
# COMPACT_ATOMS: atom_id res chain seq x y z
N MET A 1 25.85 -1.97 12.58
CA MET A 1 24.38 -1.86 12.77
C MET A 1 23.73 -2.84 11.81
N LEU A 2 22.94 -3.79 12.28
CA LEU A 2 22.14 -4.64 11.39
C LEU A 2 20.93 -3.83 10.93
N GLN A 3 20.80 -3.58 9.63
CA GLN A 3 19.59 -2.97 9.07
C GLN A 3 18.53 -4.05 8.91
N THR A 4 17.28 -3.73 9.28
CA THR A 4 16.14 -4.63 9.09
C THR A 4 15.41 -4.29 7.78
N SER A 5 14.59 -5.22 7.28
CA SER A 5 13.70 -4.93 6.14
C SER A 5 12.75 -3.75 6.43
N ARG A 6 12.36 -3.54 7.69
CA ARG A 6 11.54 -2.39 8.10
C ARG A 6 12.31 -1.08 7.96
N ASP A 7 13.61 -1.06 8.27
CA ASP A 7 14.43 0.15 8.12
C ASP A 7 14.60 0.52 6.65
N PHE A 8 14.78 -0.47 5.77
CA PHE A 8 14.84 -0.21 4.34
C PHE A 8 13.51 0.33 3.78
N LEU A 9 12.37 -0.22 4.20
CA LEU A 9 11.05 0.29 3.81
C LEU A 9 10.86 1.74 4.21
N ARG A 10 11.24 2.12 5.43
CA ARG A 10 11.19 3.52 5.91
C ARG A 10 11.98 4.46 5.02
N HIS A 11 13.15 4.05 4.54
CA HIS A 11 13.94 4.89 3.63
C HIS A 11 13.35 4.98 2.21
N CYS A 12 12.48 4.04 1.84
CA CYS A 12 11.77 4.06 0.56
C CYS A 12 10.42 4.80 0.63
N GLU A 13 9.97 5.20 1.82
CA GLU A 13 8.76 6.02 1.99
C GLU A 13 8.96 7.38 1.34
N ASP A 14 7.92 7.83 0.65
CA ASP A 14 7.93 9.09 -0.08
C ASP A 14 6.65 9.89 0.21
N PRO A 15 6.79 11.18 0.56
CA PRO A 15 5.64 12.01 0.93
C PRO A 15 4.74 12.38 -0.25
N GLU A 16 5.18 12.19 -1.49
CA GLU A 16 4.45 12.55 -2.69
C GLU A 16 3.76 11.34 -3.34
N TYR A 17 4.47 10.21 -3.42
CA TYR A 17 4.02 9.04 -4.17
C TYR A 17 3.75 7.80 -3.31
N GLY A 18 4.19 7.77 -2.05
CA GLY A 18 4.05 6.60 -1.18
C GLY A 18 5.34 5.79 -1.07
N PHE A 19 5.70 5.02 -2.10
CA PHE A 19 6.94 4.23 -2.10
C PHE A 19 7.75 4.39 -3.39
N LEU A 20 9.08 4.29 -3.26
CA LEU A 20 10.05 4.30 -4.36
C LEU A 20 10.76 2.94 -4.44
N SER A 21 11.39 2.65 -5.59
CA SER A 21 12.19 1.43 -5.76
C SER A 21 13.39 1.36 -4.83
N VAL A 22 14.03 2.51 -4.63
CA VAL A 22 15.12 2.75 -3.68
C VAL A 22 14.98 4.17 -3.14
N PRO A 23 15.62 4.50 -2.01
CA PRO A 23 15.51 5.82 -1.39
C PRO A 23 15.81 6.95 -2.39
N ASN A 24 14.92 7.93 -2.46
CA ASN A 24 15.00 9.12 -3.32
C ASN A 24 14.98 8.87 -4.85
N ALA A 25 14.78 7.63 -5.31
CA ALA A 25 14.71 7.36 -6.76
C ALA A 25 13.41 7.87 -7.38
N ARG A 26 13.53 8.56 -8.51
CA ARG A 26 12.41 9.06 -9.32
C ARG A 26 12.55 8.52 -10.75
N PRO A 27 11.45 8.32 -11.50
CA PRO A 27 10.05 8.50 -11.10
C PRO A 27 9.47 7.32 -10.28
N ALA A 28 8.28 7.53 -9.70
CA ALA A 28 7.50 6.48 -9.04
C ALA A 28 6.62 5.70 -10.03
N PHE A 29 6.42 4.41 -9.75
CA PHE A 29 5.62 3.48 -10.56
C PHE A 29 4.78 2.56 -9.67
N LEU A 30 3.69 2.01 -10.20
CA LEU A 30 2.79 1.10 -9.49
C LEU A 30 3.50 -0.13 -8.92
N GLU A 31 4.55 -0.66 -9.58
CA GLU A 31 5.27 -1.81 -9.03
C GLU A 31 5.97 -1.45 -7.71
N HIS A 32 6.40 -0.20 -7.53
CA HIS A 32 7.03 0.26 -6.30
C HIS A 32 5.99 0.41 -5.18
N ILE A 33 4.83 0.98 -5.52
CA ILE A 33 3.72 1.14 -4.59
C ILE A 33 3.24 -0.22 -4.10
N HIS A 34 2.99 -1.13 -5.05
CA HIS A 34 2.57 -2.49 -4.76
C HIS A 34 3.61 -3.23 -3.91
N ALA A 35 4.89 -3.17 -4.26
CA ALA A 35 5.95 -3.82 -3.48
C ALA A 35 6.03 -3.28 -2.04
N GLY A 36 5.95 -1.96 -1.85
CA GLY A 36 5.99 -1.35 -0.52
C GLY A 36 4.77 -1.70 0.33
N VAL A 37 3.57 -1.65 -0.25
CA VAL A 37 2.31 -2.02 0.43
C VAL A 37 2.29 -3.51 0.79
N LEU A 38 2.68 -4.38 -0.14
CA LEU A 38 2.74 -5.83 0.10
C LEU A 38 3.76 -6.16 1.19
N ALA A 39 4.94 -5.55 1.16
CA ALA A 39 5.94 -5.73 2.20
C ALA A 39 5.40 -5.27 3.58
N CYS A 40 4.74 -4.11 3.64
CA CYS A 40 4.06 -3.63 4.85
C CYS A 40 3.04 -4.64 5.39
N SER A 41 2.23 -5.23 4.50
CA SER A 41 1.25 -6.27 4.85
C SER A 41 1.90 -7.52 5.40
N VAL A 42 2.96 -8.03 4.78
CA VAL A 42 3.65 -9.26 5.19
C VAL A 42 4.35 -9.10 6.54
N ILE A 43 4.96 -7.94 6.81
CA ILE A 43 5.73 -7.72 8.05
C ILE A 43 4.90 -7.08 9.19
N GLY A 44 3.62 -6.81 8.96
CA GLY A 44 2.74 -6.13 9.92
C GLY A 44 3.20 -4.69 10.24
N TYR A 45 3.75 -3.97 9.27
CA TYR A 45 4.17 -2.57 9.43
C TYR A 45 3.12 -1.63 8.85
N ARG A 46 2.57 -0.74 9.67
CA ARG A 46 1.68 0.32 9.22
C ARG A 46 2.48 1.56 8.87
N SER A 47 2.86 1.68 7.59
CA SER A 47 3.61 2.82 7.10
C SER A 47 2.77 4.10 7.08
N PRO A 48 3.33 5.27 7.44
CA PRO A 48 2.67 6.57 7.23
C PRO A 48 2.50 6.93 5.75
N ALA A 49 3.13 6.19 4.83
CA ALA A 49 3.05 6.42 3.39
C ALA A 49 1.80 5.83 2.73
N LEU A 50 1.01 5.00 3.44
CA LEU A 50 -0.17 4.32 2.89
C LEU A 50 -1.20 5.27 2.26
N PRO A 51 -1.55 6.43 2.86
CA PRO A 51 -2.46 7.38 2.22
C PRO A 51 -1.93 7.91 0.88
N ARG A 52 -0.62 8.12 0.75
CA ARG A 52 0.01 8.56 -0.52
C ARG A 52 0.04 7.45 -1.56
N CYS A 53 0.14 6.20 -1.13
CA CYS A 53 -0.01 5.04 -2.02
C CYS A 53 -1.41 5.01 -2.63
N GLU A 54 -2.45 5.20 -1.81
CA GLU A 54 -3.84 5.24 -2.28
C GLU A 54 -4.06 6.38 -3.28
N GLU A 55 -3.66 7.61 -2.93
CA GLU A 55 -3.74 8.76 -3.84
C GLU A 55 -3.00 8.53 -5.17
N PHE A 56 -1.83 7.88 -5.14
CA PHE A 56 -1.08 7.56 -6.35
C PHE A 56 -1.81 6.53 -7.22
N ILE A 57 -2.37 5.48 -6.59
CA ILE A 57 -3.16 4.45 -7.27
C ILE A 57 -4.37 5.10 -7.96
N GLU A 58 -5.12 5.95 -7.27
CA GLU A 58 -6.28 6.67 -7.83
C GLU A 58 -5.90 7.49 -9.07
N LYS A 59 -4.79 8.25 -9.00
CA LYS A 59 -4.31 9.04 -10.13
C LYS A 59 -3.86 8.21 -11.34
N CYS A 60 -3.54 6.92 -11.13
CA CYS A 60 -3.18 6.01 -12.20
C CYS A 60 -4.39 5.43 -12.95
N GLN A 61 -5.62 5.59 -12.45
CA GLN A 61 -6.80 5.05 -13.12
C GLN A 61 -7.15 5.84 -14.39
N LYS A 62 -7.53 5.14 -15.46
CA LYS A 62 -7.98 5.74 -16.73
C LYS A 62 -9.48 5.57 -16.93
N GLY A 63 -10.04 6.36 -17.85
CA GLY A 63 -11.48 6.33 -18.16
C GLY A 63 -12.01 4.99 -18.70
N ASN A 64 -11.13 4.07 -19.10
CA ASN A 64 -11.51 2.70 -19.48
C ASN A 64 -11.50 1.71 -18.29
N GLY A 65 -11.32 2.20 -17.05
CA GLY A 65 -11.32 1.42 -15.81
C GLY A 65 -9.98 0.78 -15.44
N GLY A 66 -9.06 0.61 -16.39
CA GLY A 66 -7.72 0.08 -16.14
C GLY A 66 -6.76 1.13 -15.59
N TYR A 67 -5.58 0.69 -15.14
CA TYR A 67 -4.56 1.55 -14.54
C TYR A 67 -3.33 1.67 -15.44
N VAL A 68 -2.79 2.88 -15.56
CA VAL A 68 -1.45 3.11 -16.15
C VAL A 68 -0.37 2.86 -15.11
N ARG A 69 0.85 2.60 -15.57
CA ARG A 69 2.00 2.34 -14.71
C ARG A 69 2.35 3.50 -13.76
N SER A 70 2.09 4.75 -14.17
CA SER A 70 2.39 5.95 -13.40
C SER A 70 1.61 7.18 -13.86
N VAL A 71 1.53 8.18 -12.99
CA VAL A 71 0.96 9.52 -13.25
C VAL A 71 1.65 10.27 -14.40
N PHE A 72 2.84 9.86 -14.80
CA PHE A 72 3.58 10.46 -15.92
C PHE A 72 3.11 9.97 -17.30
N GLY A 73 2.10 9.10 -17.37
CA GLY A 73 1.43 8.69 -18.61
C GLY A 73 1.61 7.21 -18.94
N GLY A 74 1.21 6.84 -20.17
CA GLY A 74 1.22 5.48 -20.68
C GLY A 74 -0.18 4.93 -20.96
N SER A 75 -0.23 3.63 -21.24
CA SER A 75 -1.46 2.89 -21.54
C SER A 75 -1.87 2.03 -20.34
N ALA A 76 -3.19 1.93 -20.13
CA ALA A 76 -3.70 1.01 -19.13
C ALA A 76 -3.42 -0.44 -19.57
N THR A 77 -2.92 -1.26 -18.65
CA THR A 77 -2.65 -2.68 -18.90
C THR A 77 -3.23 -3.55 -17.79
N LEU A 78 -3.37 -4.85 -18.04
CA LEU A 78 -3.90 -5.79 -17.05
C LEU A 78 -2.96 -5.92 -15.85
N GLU A 79 -1.65 -5.93 -16.09
CA GLU A 79 -0.62 -6.03 -15.06
C GLU A 79 -0.68 -4.84 -14.11
N ASN A 80 -0.71 -3.61 -14.64
CA ASN A 80 -0.84 -2.40 -13.84
C ASN A 80 -2.17 -2.38 -13.06
N THR A 81 -3.24 -2.85 -13.70
CA THR A 81 -4.56 -2.95 -13.06
C THR A 81 -4.54 -3.92 -11.89
N TRP A 82 -3.89 -5.08 -12.04
CA TRP A 82 -3.73 -6.04 -10.94
C TRP A 82 -2.95 -5.44 -9.77
N LEU A 83 -1.81 -4.80 -10.04
CA LEU A 83 -0.98 -4.15 -9.01
C LEU A 83 -1.77 -3.10 -8.22
N ALA A 84 -2.54 -2.26 -8.92
CA ALA A 84 -3.38 -1.23 -8.31
C ALA A 84 -4.50 -1.84 -7.44
N VAL A 85 -5.23 -2.83 -7.96
CA VAL A 85 -6.35 -3.46 -7.26
C VAL A 85 -5.88 -4.20 -6.01
N GLU A 86 -4.82 -4.98 -6.12
CA GLU A 86 -4.27 -5.74 -5.00
C GLU A 86 -3.70 -4.80 -3.93
N ALA A 87 -2.91 -3.79 -4.32
CA ALA A 87 -2.38 -2.81 -3.37
C ALA A 87 -3.50 -2.06 -2.64
N GLY A 88 -4.54 -1.61 -3.34
CA GLY A 88 -5.70 -0.96 -2.72
C GLY A 88 -6.44 -1.86 -1.74
N ALA A 89 -6.58 -3.16 -2.04
CA ALA A 89 -7.17 -4.13 -1.11
C ALA A 89 -6.33 -4.34 0.15
N LEU A 90 -5.00 -4.36 0.01
CA LEU A 90 -4.07 -4.48 1.13
C LEU A 90 -4.05 -3.23 2.00
N ILE A 91 -4.10 -2.03 1.41
CA ILE A 91 -4.21 -0.77 2.16
C ILE A 91 -5.46 -0.79 3.05
N ARG A 92 -6.62 -1.09 2.47
CA ARG A 92 -7.88 -1.17 3.23
C ARG A 92 -7.81 -2.16 4.39
N ARG A 93 -7.17 -3.32 4.20
CA ARG A 93 -6.94 -4.32 5.27
C ARG A 93 -6.00 -3.81 6.36
N LEU A 94 -4.93 -3.11 6.00
CA LEU A 94 -4.00 -2.51 6.96
C LEU A 94 -4.64 -1.38 7.77
N GLU A 95 -5.63 -0.68 7.19
CA GLU A 95 -6.34 0.42 7.84
C GLU A 95 -7.48 -0.02 8.75
N SER A 96 -8.14 -1.13 8.43
CA SER A 96 -9.29 -1.66 9.18
C SER A 96 -8.93 -2.25 10.56
N GLY A 97 -7.63 -2.33 10.90
CA GLY A 97 -7.16 -2.91 12.18
C GLY A 97 -7.53 -4.39 12.32
N PRO A 98 -7.15 -5.06 13.42
CA PRO A 98 -7.71 -6.37 13.72
C PRO A 98 -9.22 -6.23 13.90
N GLU A 99 -9.99 -7.05 13.19
CA GLU A 99 -11.43 -7.15 13.34
C GLU A 99 -11.75 -7.48 14.80
N ILE A 100 -12.32 -6.52 15.56
CA ILE A 100 -12.84 -6.79 16.90
C ILE A 100 -14.12 -7.59 16.71
N ILE A 101 -14.02 -8.92 16.78
CA ILE A 101 -15.18 -9.81 16.79
C ILE A 101 -15.95 -9.54 18.09
N PRO A 102 -17.20 -9.03 18.05
CA PRO A 102 -17.93 -8.59 19.25
C PRO A 102 -18.28 -9.70 20.27
N HIS A 103 -17.97 -10.97 19.99
CA HIS A 103 -18.46 -12.09 20.78
C HIS A 103 -17.60 -12.48 22.00
N MET A 104 -16.56 -11.71 22.33
CA MET A 104 -15.74 -11.96 23.53
C MET A 104 -16.14 -11.13 24.77
N MET A 105 -17.23 -10.34 24.73
CA MET A 105 -17.68 -9.54 25.89
C MET A 105 -18.79 -10.18 26.75
N GLU A 106 -19.27 -11.40 26.44
CA GLU A 106 -20.42 -11.99 27.18
C GLU A 106 -20.06 -13.09 28.20
N ARG A 107 -18.78 -13.30 28.54
CA ARG A 107 -18.40 -14.35 29.53
C ARG A 107 -17.91 -13.84 30.90
N GLU A 108 -17.98 -12.55 31.18
CA GLU A 108 -17.60 -11.99 32.49
C GLU A 108 -18.73 -11.22 33.20
N ALA A 109 -19.99 -11.59 32.96
CA ALA A 109 -21.10 -11.07 33.74
C ALA A 109 -22.17 -12.14 33.99
N LEU A 110 -21.88 -13.08 34.89
CA LEU A 110 -22.91 -13.79 35.65
C LEU A 110 -22.47 -13.80 37.13
N PRO A 111 -23.40 -13.53 38.07
CA PRO A 111 -23.13 -13.22 39.47
C PRO A 111 -22.56 -14.39 40.28
#